data_AF-A0A957VED6-F1
#
_entry.id   AF-A0A957VED6-F1
#
_cell.length_a   1.000
_cell.length_b   1.000
_cell.length_c   1.000
_cell.angle_alpha   90.00
_cell.angle_beta   90.00
_cell.angle_gamma   90.00
#
_symmetry.space_group_name_H-M   'P 1'
#
loop_
_entity.id
_entity.type
_entity.pdbx_description
1 polymer ?
#
loop_
_entity_poly.entity_id
_entity_poly.type
_entity_poly.pdbx_seq_one_letter_code
_entity_poly.pdbx_strand_id
1 'polypeptide(L)'
;MTTSDVFLSYDPTDSQFATQLYQDLTGRGLSVWFDKESLTATDHRGETLVTAIDQSQVFILVLSPAAVQSKEIRQTIDLAQDKNKKIVPLIWQQTTVPAAFEFALAGTQRIDFNGNASAENFAQLGRVLIDLLGGMSLDAILGEVPIATAPAFASIPKADEPEPEPTVAEGRRLGGGRKLGGGRKLSGPQLKHQPLALYVRVMSKVITTADLGLDTADEDFLNDELRWLFNAVNLLYQIQRGEAELGVPVAVPIPADTERSAGADNTIRPAYRDPELVKDAVKGLESNLQAITDYLRQLELLVVAERNGGEEAKRNIALQHQIKEQRLDLVKVLEMMATSLKFYFEVNITVPRELKNLLQEA
;
A
#
# COMPACT_ATOMS: atom_id res chain seq x y z
N MET A 1 23.95 5.05 6.25
CA MET A 1 22.62 5.71 6.27
C MET A 1 21.99 5.47 4.90
N THR A 2 20.73 5.07 4.86
CA THR A 2 20.04 4.64 3.64
C THR A 2 19.53 5.86 2.88
N THR A 3 20.03 6.07 1.67
CA THR A 3 19.54 7.09 0.73
C THR A 3 18.17 6.68 0.20
N SER A 4 17.27 7.65 0.02
CA SER A 4 15.96 7.43 -0.60
C SER A 4 15.94 8.01 -2.00
N ASP A 5 15.20 7.39 -2.91
CA ASP A 5 15.02 7.91 -4.26
C ASP A 5 14.08 9.11 -4.23
N VAL A 6 13.03 9.02 -3.41
CA VAL A 6 11.97 10.01 -3.34
C VAL A 6 11.71 10.44 -1.90
N PHE A 7 11.57 11.75 -1.68
CA PHE A 7 10.94 12.30 -0.48
C PHE A 7 9.51 12.73 -0.81
N LEU A 8 8.53 12.28 -0.01
CA LEU A 8 7.13 12.62 -0.19
C LEU A 8 6.70 13.73 0.78
N SER A 9 6.55 14.96 0.26
CA SER A 9 6.05 16.12 1.00
C SER A 9 4.55 16.30 0.77
N TYR A 10 3.75 16.23 1.82
CA TYR A 10 2.29 16.29 1.75
C TYR A 10 1.70 16.90 3.04
N ASP A 11 0.51 17.50 2.95
CA ASP A 11 -0.21 17.95 4.13
C ASP A 11 -0.93 16.76 4.81
N PRO A 12 -0.96 16.65 6.15
CA PRO A 12 -1.62 15.54 6.83
C PRO A 12 -3.09 15.28 6.41
N THR A 13 -3.80 16.32 5.96
CA THR A 13 -5.16 16.19 5.43
C THR A 13 -5.22 15.39 4.12
N ASP A 14 -4.15 15.38 3.34
CA ASP A 14 -3.98 14.62 2.10
C ASP A 14 -3.41 13.21 2.34
N SER A 15 -3.33 12.77 3.59
CA SER A 15 -2.59 11.55 3.93
C SER A 15 -3.13 10.26 3.32
N GLN A 16 -4.42 10.23 2.94
CA GLN A 16 -4.99 9.12 2.18
C GLN A 16 -4.34 9.03 0.79
N PHE A 17 -4.24 10.16 0.09
CA PHE A 17 -3.62 10.24 -1.21
C PHE A 17 -2.10 10.03 -1.14
N ALA A 18 -1.44 10.60 -0.13
CA ALA A 18 -0.01 10.38 0.09
C ALA A 18 0.32 8.90 0.34
N THR A 19 -0.55 8.17 1.05
CA THR A 19 -0.43 6.71 1.20
C THR A 19 -0.54 5.98 -0.15
N GLN A 20 -1.46 6.39 -1.03
CA GLN A 20 -1.60 5.80 -2.36
C GLN A 20 -0.37 6.04 -3.23
N LEU A 21 0.19 7.27 -3.20
CA LEU A 21 1.44 7.59 -3.85
C LEU A 21 2.60 6.76 -3.31
N TYR A 22 2.74 6.68 -1.99
CA TYR A 22 3.78 5.88 -1.37
C TYR A 22 3.70 4.41 -1.84
N GLN A 23 2.50 3.82 -1.85
CA GLN A 23 2.28 2.45 -2.31
C GLN A 23 2.60 2.25 -3.79
N ASP A 24 2.14 3.15 -4.67
CA ASP A 24 2.43 3.07 -6.10
C ASP A 24 3.94 3.20 -6.38
N LEU A 25 4.60 4.18 -5.77
CA LEU A 25 6.01 4.45 -6.00
C LEU A 25 6.92 3.35 -5.44
N THR A 26 6.64 2.86 -4.23
CA THR A 26 7.35 1.71 -3.67
C THR A 26 7.05 0.43 -4.45
N GLY A 27 5.81 0.27 -4.96
CA GLY A 27 5.43 -0.80 -5.88
C GLY A 27 6.19 -0.78 -7.21
N ARG A 28 6.67 0.39 -7.64
CA ARG A 28 7.57 0.58 -8.79
C ARG A 28 9.05 0.37 -8.45
N GLY A 29 9.37 -0.10 -7.25
CA GLY A 29 10.74 -0.36 -6.80
C GLY A 29 11.51 0.87 -6.31
N LEU A 30 10.85 2.03 -6.16
CA LEU A 30 11.50 3.24 -5.63
C LEU A 30 11.55 3.20 -4.10
N SER A 31 12.68 3.62 -3.53
CA SER A 31 12.76 3.90 -2.10
C SER A 31 12.14 5.26 -1.79
N VAL A 32 11.03 5.26 -1.04
CA VAL A 32 10.26 6.48 -0.73
C VAL A 32 10.35 6.77 0.75
N TRP A 33 10.82 7.98 1.08
CA TRP A 33 10.70 8.52 2.43
C TRP A 33 9.29 9.10 2.62
N PHE A 34 8.55 8.53 3.56
CA PHE A 34 7.18 8.91 3.90
C PHE A 34 7.04 8.94 5.41
N ASP A 35 6.72 10.11 5.96
CA ASP A 35 6.83 10.38 7.39
C ASP A 35 6.03 9.41 8.29
N LYS A 36 4.88 8.92 7.84
CA LYS A 36 4.06 7.91 8.55
C LYS A 36 4.72 6.54 8.68
N GLU A 37 5.57 6.18 7.72
CA GLU A 37 6.25 4.88 7.67
C GLU A 37 7.73 5.00 8.09
N SER A 38 8.30 6.21 7.99
CA SER A 38 9.74 6.47 8.16
C SER A 38 10.09 7.17 9.47
N LEU A 39 9.14 7.76 10.20
CA LEU A 39 9.36 8.33 11.53
C LEU A 39 8.92 7.38 12.64
N THR A 40 9.72 7.30 13.69
CA THR A 40 9.39 6.64 14.95
C THR A 40 9.02 7.66 16.03
N ALA A 41 8.29 7.24 17.07
CA ALA A 41 7.86 8.12 18.16
C ALA A 41 9.00 8.75 18.97
N THR A 42 10.23 8.25 18.82
CA THR A 42 11.44 8.73 19.48
C THR A 42 12.27 9.70 18.64
N ASP A 43 11.93 9.89 17.37
CA ASP A 43 12.72 10.71 16.46
C ASP A 43 12.51 12.21 16.69
N HIS A 44 13.60 12.98 16.61
CA HIS A 44 13.50 14.43 16.53
C HIS A 44 13.05 14.83 15.12
N ARG A 45 11.72 14.96 14.93
CA ARG A 45 11.06 15.19 13.63
C ARG A 45 11.75 16.23 12.75
N GLY A 46 12.22 17.34 13.32
CA GLY A 46 12.93 18.39 12.58
C GLY A 46 14.26 17.93 11.98
N GLU A 47 15.13 17.29 12.76
CA GLU A 47 16.43 16.77 12.31
C GLU A 47 16.25 15.62 11.32
N THR A 48 15.25 14.76 11.55
CA THR A 48 14.96 13.64 10.66
C THR A 48 14.44 14.13 9.31
N LEU A 49 13.56 15.14 9.28
CA LEU A 49 13.10 15.77 8.04
C LEU A 49 14.26 16.40 7.26
N VAL A 50 15.13 17.15 7.95
CA VAL A 50 16.32 17.77 7.33
C VAL A 50 17.20 16.71 6.67
N THR A 51 17.47 15.63 7.41
CA THR A 51 18.32 14.53 6.94
C THR A 51 17.67 13.78 5.79
N ALA A 52 16.37 13.50 5.87
CA ALA A 52 15.64 12.78 4.84
C ALA A 52 15.56 13.55 3.52
N ILE A 53 15.30 14.86 3.59
CA ILE A 53 15.33 15.73 2.40
C ILE A 53 16.73 15.72 1.80
N ASP A 54 17.77 15.88 2.61
CA ASP A 54 19.17 15.87 2.17
C ASP A 54 19.59 14.54 1.52
N GLN A 55 19.07 13.41 2.01
CA GLN A 55 19.39 12.07 1.52
C GLN A 55 18.51 11.61 0.35
N SER A 56 17.44 12.36 0.04
CA SER A 56 16.56 12.06 -1.10
C SER A 56 17.11 12.57 -2.42
N GLN A 57 16.85 11.86 -3.52
CA GLN A 57 17.25 12.32 -4.86
C GLN A 57 16.20 13.26 -5.48
N VAL A 58 14.93 12.91 -5.34
CA VAL A 58 13.78 13.67 -5.86
C VAL A 58 12.84 14.06 -4.71
N PHE A 59 12.30 15.27 -4.76
CA PHE A 59 11.33 15.78 -3.79
C PHE A 59 9.97 15.91 -4.45
N ILE A 60 9.01 15.06 -4.10
CA ILE A 60 7.62 15.18 -4.56
C ILE A 60 6.88 16.11 -3.62
N LEU A 61 6.30 17.17 -4.19
CA LEU A 61 5.45 18.12 -3.47
C LEU A 61 3.98 17.89 -3.85
N VAL A 62 3.20 17.33 -2.93
CA VAL A 62 1.75 17.21 -3.08
C VAL A 62 1.09 18.56 -2.79
N LEU A 63 0.44 19.13 -3.81
CA LEU A 63 -0.26 20.41 -3.77
C LEU A 63 -1.76 20.18 -3.61
N SER A 64 -2.32 20.77 -2.56
CA SER A 64 -3.75 20.85 -2.26
C SER A 64 -4.06 22.22 -1.64
N PRO A 65 -5.33 22.61 -1.49
CA PRO A 65 -5.71 23.81 -0.73
C PRO A 65 -5.12 23.87 0.69
N ALA A 66 -4.98 22.72 1.36
CA ALA A 66 -4.37 22.65 2.68
C ALA A 66 -2.85 22.84 2.60
N ALA A 67 -2.19 22.13 1.69
CA ALA A 67 -0.74 22.18 1.54
C ALA A 67 -0.22 23.60 1.21
N VAL A 68 -0.94 24.36 0.38
CA VAL A 68 -0.52 25.74 0.04
C VAL A 68 -0.65 26.74 1.19
N GLN A 69 -1.46 26.42 2.21
CA GLN A 69 -1.61 27.22 3.43
C GLN A 69 -0.69 26.74 4.56
N SER A 70 -0.10 25.55 4.43
CA SER A 70 0.70 24.92 5.46
C SER A 70 2.08 25.58 5.60
N LYS A 71 2.37 26.01 6.83
CA LYS A 71 3.70 26.52 7.20
C LYS A 71 4.76 25.42 7.10
N GLU A 72 4.42 24.19 7.46
CA GLU A 72 5.35 23.06 7.41
C GLU A 72 5.76 22.76 5.96
N ILE A 73 4.80 22.77 5.03
CA ILE A 73 5.08 22.58 3.60
C ILE A 73 5.98 23.68 3.05
N ARG A 74 5.76 24.93 3.47
CA ARG A 74 6.66 26.02 3.07
C ARG A 74 8.11 25.76 3.53
N GLN A 75 8.28 25.34 4.79
CA GLN A 75 9.60 25.07 5.35
C GLN A 75 10.30 23.90 4.66
N THR A 76 9.58 22.85 4.27
CA THR A 76 10.18 21.72 3.53
C THR A 76 10.56 22.11 2.10
N ILE A 77 9.80 23.00 1.46
CA ILE A 77 10.16 23.58 0.15
C ILE A 77 11.45 24.40 0.27
N ASP A 78 11.52 25.33 1.22
CA ASP A 78 12.70 26.19 1.43
C ASP A 78 13.96 25.31 1.62
N LEU A 79 13.84 24.28 2.46
CA LEU A 79 14.92 23.33 2.70
C LEU A 79 15.27 22.49 1.45
N ALA A 80 14.28 22.03 0.68
CA ALA A 80 14.54 21.30 -0.56
C ALA A 80 15.29 22.17 -1.58
N GLN A 81 14.98 23.47 -1.65
CA GLN A 81 15.72 24.44 -2.48
C GLN A 81 17.15 24.64 -1.99
N ASP A 82 17.34 24.87 -0.68
CA ASP A 82 18.67 25.01 -0.07
C ASP A 82 19.55 23.78 -0.34
N LYS A 83 18.93 22.60 -0.40
CA LYS A 83 19.58 21.32 -0.70
C LYS A 83 19.64 20.99 -2.21
N ASN A 84 19.28 21.92 -3.08
CA ASN A 84 19.28 21.77 -4.54
C ASN A 84 18.53 20.51 -5.04
N LYS A 85 17.40 20.18 -4.41
CA LYS A 85 16.61 19.01 -4.77
C LYS A 85 15.82 19.23 -6.05
N LYS A 86 15.64 18.16 -6.81
CA LYS A 86 14.71 18.15 -7.96
C LYS A 86 13.29 18.09 -7.41
N ILE A 87 12.58 19.22 -7.47
CA ILE A 87 11.19 19.30 -6.99
C ILE A 87 10.23 18.89 -8.11
N VAL A 88 9.37 17.90 -7.83
CA VAL A 88 8.28 17.44 -8.70
C VAL A 88 6.95 17.88 -8.08
N PRO A 89 6.31 18.94 -8.60
CA PRO A 89 5.03 19.41 -8.11
C PRO A 89 3.90 18.50 -8.63
N LEU A 90 3.14 17.94 -7.70
CA LEU A 90 1.98 17.09 -7.97
C LEU A 90 0.72 17.79 -7.47
N ILE A 91 -0.16 18.22 -8.36
CA ILE A 91 -1.43 18.85 -8.03
C ILE A 91 -2.43 17.75 -7.68
N TRP A 92 -2.63 17.50 -6.38
CA TRP A 92 -3.65 16.56 -5.90
C TRP A 92 -5.04 17.17 -6.01
N GLN A 93 -5.21 18.42 -5.60
CA GLN A 93 -6.48 19.14 -5.69
C GLN A 93 -6.25 20.51 -6.31
N GLN A 94 -7.23 20.97 -7.10
CA GLN A 94 -7.14 22.28 -7.75
C GLN A 94 -6.86 23.37 -6.71
N THR A 95 -5.72 24.02 -6.86
CA THR A 95 -5.27 25.06 -5.94
C THR A 95 -4.50 26.14 -6.69
N THR A 96 -4.54 27.36 -6.14
CA THR A 96 -3.71 28.45 -6.65
C THR A 96 -2.38 28.41 -5.93
N VAL A 97 -1.30 28.22 -6.68
CA VAL A 97 0.06 28.23 -6.13
C VAL A 97 0.36 29.64 -5.60
N PRO A 98 0.68 29.82 -4.31
CA PRO A 98 1.02 31.13 -3.77
C PRO A 98 2.33 31.66 -4.35
N ALA A 99 2.47 32.99 -4.43
CA ALA A 99 3.70 33.66 -4.87
C ALA A 99 4.96 33.15 -4.14
N ALA A 100 4.83 32.76 -2.87
CA ALA A 100 5.92 32.20 -2.08
C ALA A 100 6.49 30.88 -2.65
N PHE A 101 5.73 30.13 -3.44
CA PHE A 101 6.16 28.86 -4.03
C PHE A 101 6.60 29.05 -5.49
N GLU A 102 6.29 30.18 -6.13
CA GLU A 102 6.53 30.40 -7.55
C GLU A 102 7.99 30.23 -7.94
N PHE A 103 8.91 30.75 -7.13
CA PHE A 103 10.34 30.64 -7.41
C PHE A 103 10.83 29.19 -7.32
N ALA A 104 10.35 28.43 -6.33
CA ALA A 104 10.71 27.03 -6.13
C ALA A 104 10.19 26.11 -7.25
N LEU A 105 9.05 26.46 -7.83
CA LEU A 105 8.38 25.66 -8.84
C LEU A 105 8.60 26.21 -10.27
N ALA A 106 9.39 27.28 -10.43
CA ALA A 106 9.67 27.88 -11.72
C ALA A 106 10.39 26.87 -12.64
N GLY A 107 9.89 26.71 -13.88
CA GLY A 107 10.48 25.79 -14.86
C GLY A 107 10.28 24.30 -14.57
N THR A 108 9.53 23.93 -13.54
CA THR A 108 9.21 22.52 -13.22
C THR A 108 7.93 22.07 -13.93
N GLN A 109 7.94 20.83 -14.44
CA GLN A 109 6.72 20.22 -15.00
C GLN A 109 5.81 19.77 -13.86
N ARG A 110 4.56 20.24 -13.89
CA ARG A 110 3.54 19.85 -12.90
C ARG A 110 2.80 18.61 -13.39
N ILE A 111 2.52 17.69 -12.48
CA ILE A 111 1.67 16.53 -12.73
C ILE A 111 0.34 16.79 -12.04
N ASP A 112 -0.75 16.76 -12.80
CA ASP A 112 -2.08 17.09 -12.28
C ASP A 112 -2.91 15.83 -12.10
N PHE A 113 -3.27 15.55 -10.86
CA PHE A 113 -4.15 14.46 -10.50
C PHE A 113 -5.62 14.89 -10.45
N ASN A 114 -5.92 16.19 -10.40
CA ASN A 114 -7.26 16.77 -10.43
C ASN A 114 -8.28 16.07 -9.48
N GLY A 115 -7.83 15.75 -8.26
CA GLY A 115 -8.62 15.07 -7.24
C GLY A 115 -8.88 13.59 -7.52
N ASN A 116 -8.24 13.02 -8.55
CA ASN A 116 -8.44 11.65 -9.00
C ASN A 116 -7.11 10.89 -9.08
N ALA A 117 -6.97 9.87 -8.24
CA ALA A 117 -5.84 8.95 -8.20
C ALA A 117 -5.99 7.88 -9.30
N SER A 118 -5.99 8.31 -10.56
CA SER A 118 -6.11 7.41 -11.71
C SER A 118 -4.78 6.73 -12.01
N ALA A 119 -4.84 5.55 -12.60
CA ALA A 119 -3.65 4.81 -13.02
C ALA A 119 -2.82 5.55 -14.07
N GLU A 120 -3.45 6.38 -14.91
CA GLU A 120 -2.75 7.24 -15.89
C GLU A 120 -1.89 8.28 -15.17
N ASN A 121 -2.42 8.90 -14.11
CA ASN A 121 -1.71 9.91 -13.33
C ASN A 121 -0.51 9.28 -12.59
N PHE A 122 -0.69 8.09 -12.02
CA PHE A 122 0.40 7.32 -11.41
C PHE A 122 1.44 6.87 -12.45
N ALA A 123 1.02 6.41 -13.63
CA ALA A 123 1.94 6.03 -14.70
C ALA A 123 2.74 7.23 -15.22
N GLN A 124 2.11 8.40 -15.37
CA GLN A 124 2.79 9.64 -15.73
C GLN A 124 3.84 10.02 -14.67
N LEU A 125 3.47 9.98 -13.39
CA LEU A 125 4.40 10.23 -12.29
C LEU A 125 5.57 9.25 -12.30
N GLY A 126 5.30 7.95 -12.46
CA GLY A 126 6.33 6.93 -12.54
C GLY A 126 7.35 7.20 -13.66
N ARG A 127 6.88 7.55 -14.86
CA ARG A 127 7.76 7.90 -16.00
C ARG A 127 8.65 9.10 -15.68
N VAL A 128 8.05 10.18 -15.16
CA VAL A 128 8.80 11.40 -14.78
C VAL A 128 9.88 11.06 -13.74
N LEU A 129 9.57 10.23 -12.75
CA LEU A 129 10.54 9.86 -11.72
C LEU A 129 11.67 8.98 -12.25
N ILE A 130 11.36 8.01 -13.13
CA ILE A 130 12.38 7.16 -13.78
C ILE A 130 13.36 8.00 -14.60
N ASP A 131 12.85 8.97 -15.36
CA ASP A 131 13.68 9.90 -16.14
C ASP A 131 14.56 10.76 -15.22
N LEU A 132 13.99 11.26 -14.12
CA LEU A 132 14.70 12.13 -13.18
C LEU A 132 15.77 11.41 -12.35
N LEU A 133 15.58 10.12 -12.08
CA LEU A 133 16.50 9.27 -11.33
C LEU A 133 17.62 8.66 -12.20
N GLY A 134 17.71 9.04 -13.48
CA GLY A 134 18.87 8.76 -14.32
C GLY A 134 18.73 7.54 -15.23
N GLY A 135 17.49 7.16 -15.61
CA GLY A 135 17.27 6.18 -16.69
C GLY A 135 17.89 4.82 -16.40
N MET A 136 17.55 4.21 -15.25
CA MET A 136 17.77 2.78 -15.09
C MET A 136 17.03 2.06 -16.22
N SER A 137 17.79 1.36 -17.08
CA SER A 137 17.37 0.75 -18.34
C SER A 137 15.95 0.17 -18.29
N LEU A 138 15.04 0.82 -19.02
CA LEU A 138 13.63 0.44 -19.15
C LEU A 138 13.43 -1.00 -19.68
N ASP A 139 14.41 -1.55 -20.42
CA ASP A 139 14.35 -2.89 -21.00
C ASP A 139 14.69 -4.03 -20.01
N ALA A 140 15.20 -3.72 -18.81
CA ALA A 140 15.60 -4.73 -17.83
C ALA A 140 14.55 -4.97 -16.73
N ILE A 141 13.50 -4.14 -16.66
CA ILE A 141 12.52 -4.15 -15.56
C ILE A 141 11.07 -4.28 -16.08
N LEU A 142 10.81 -4.07 -17.36
CA LEU A 142 9.45 -4.08 -17.92
C LEU A 142 9.32 -5.07 -19.09
N GLY A 143 9.22 -6.37 -18.77
CA GLY A 143 8.25 -7.21 -19.47
C GLY A 143 6.85 -6.65 -19.14
N GLU A 144 5.96 -6.55 -20.12
CA GLU A 144 4.75 -5.73 -20.08
C GLU A 144 3.83 -5.99 -18.86
N VAL A 145 3.92 -5.16 -17.82
CA VAL A 145 2.90 -5.10 -16.75
C VAL A 145 1.68 -4.33 -17.26
N PRO A 146 0.47 -4.92 -17.33
CA PRO A 146 -0.73 -4.19 -17.71
C PRO A 146 -1.07 -3.13 -16.66
N ILE A 147 -1.33 -1.92 -17.15
CA ILE A 147 -1.80 -0.78 -16.35
C ILE A 147 -3.15 -1.16 -15.72
N ALA A 148 -3.19 -1.28 -14.40
CA ALA A 148 -4.43 -1.52 -13.67
C ALA A 148 -5.42 -0.37 -13.91
N THR A 149 -6.58 -0.65 -14.48
CA THR A 149 -7.68 0.30 -14.61
C THR A 149 -8.19 0.73 -13.23
N ALA A 150 -8.33 2.04 -13.02
CA ALA A 150 -8.88 2.65 -11.82
C ALA A 150 -10.35 2.23 -11.55
N PRO A 151 -10.79 2.06 -10.30
CA PRO A 151 -12.22 2.00 -9.99
C PRO A 151 -12.81 3.42 -9.94
N ALA A 152 -13.94 3.61 -10.61
CA ALA A 152 -14.73 4.85 -10.61
C ALA A 152 -15.61 4.95 -9.36
N PHE A 153 -15.62 6.10 -8.68
CA PHE A 153 -16.73 6.51 -7.80
C PHE A 153 -17.01 8.01 -7.87
N ALA A 154 -18.30 8.32 -7.73
CA ALA A 154 -18.98 9.53 -8.17
C ALA A 154 -18.70 10.79 -7.33
N SER A 155 -18.91 11.93 -8.00
CA SER A 155 -18.79 13.31 -7.54
C SER A 155 -19.52 13.59 -6.21
N ILE A 156 -18.84 14.25 -5.28
CA ILE A 156 -19.45 14.82 -4.07
C ILE A 156 -19.92 16.26 -4.38
N PRO A 157 -21.15 16.66 -4.01
CA PRO A 157 -21.66 18.00 -4.26
C PRO A 157 -20.98 19.05 -3.38
N LYS A 158 -20.88 20.26 -3.94
CA LYS A 158 -20.32 21.48 -3.34
C LYS A 158 -20.97 21.77 -1.98
N ALA A 159 -20.15 21.90 -0.93
CA ALA A 159 -20.61 22.38 0.37
C ALA A 159 -20.87 23.90 0.30
N ASP A 160 -22.08 24.32 0.67
CA ASP A 160 -22.44 25.71 0.91
C ASP A 160 -21.68 26.27 2.13
N GLU A 161 -21.41 27.58 2.08
CA GLU A 161 -20.65 28.38 3.04
C GLU A 161 -21.10 28.26 4.51
N PRO A 162 -20.22 28.51 5.49
CA PRO A 162 -20.59 28.46 6.90
C PRO A 162 -21.28 29.77 7.35
N GLU A 163 -22.49 29.66 7.90
CA GLU A 163 -23.11 30.71 8.72
C GLU A 163 -22.59 30.65 10.19
N PRO A 164 -22.60 31.78 10.93
CA PRO A 164 -21.77 31.98 12.12
C PRO A 164 -22.37 31.41 13.43
N GLU A 165 -21.47 31.19 14.39
CA GLU A 165 -21.71 30.66 15.75
C GLU A 165 -22.58 31.57 16.68
N PRO A 166 -23.08 31.03 17.82
CA PRO A 166 -24.42 31.30 18.33
C PRO A 166 -24.53 32.42 19.37
N THR A 167 -25.69 33.07 19.42
CA THR A 167 -26.12 33.91 20.55
C THR A 167 -27.03 33.14 21.52
N VAL A 168 -26.70 33.26 22.81
CA VAL A 168 -27.39 32.74 24.00
C VAL A 168 -28.80 33.32 24.19
N ALA A 169 -29.79 32.50 24.56
CA ALA A 169 -30.89 32.91 25.45
C ALA A 169 -31.64 31.69 26.03
N GLU A 170 -32.09 31.88 27.27
CA GLU A 170 -32.65 30.92 28.23
C GLU A 170 -34.04 30.36 27.86
N GLY A 171 -34.40 29.19 28.40
CA GLY A 171 -35.79 28.71 28.37
C GLY A 171 -36.02 27.34 29.00
N ARG A 172 -36.60 27.32 30.19
CA ARG A 172 -36.89 26.18 31.06
C ARG A 172 -37.97 25.20 30.55
N ARG A 173 -37.75 23.92 30.91
CA ARG A 173 -38.68 22.90 31.49
C ARG A 173 -39.44 21.88 30.61
N LEU A 174 -39.14 20.62 30.97
CA LEU A 174 -40.01 19.46 31.30
C LEU A 174 -40.83 18.77 30.20
N GLY A 175 -40.60 17.45 30.07
CA GLY A 175 -41.56 16.52 29.47
C GLY A 175 -40.92 15.20 29.09
N GLY A 176 -41.24 14.13 29.81
CA GLY A 176 -40.68 12.80 29.62
C GLY A 176 -41.10 12.12 28.32
N GLY A 177 -40.29 11.14 27.90
CA GLY A 177 -40.59 10.26 26.79
C GLY A 177 -39.48 9.24 26.59
N ARG A 178 -39.56 8.10 27.29
CA ARG A 178 -38.82 6.88 26.93
C ARG A 178 -39.15 6.50 25.49
N LYS A 179 -38.15 6.36 24.62
CA LYS A 179 -38.15 5.33 23.59
C LYS A 179 -36.75 4.74 23.38
N LEU A 180 -36.78 3.42 23.30
CA LEU A 180 -35.70 2.47 23.09
C LEU A 180 -35.06 2.66 21.71
N GLY A 181 -33.77 2.35 21.59
CA GLY A 181 -33.09 2.26 20.30
C GLY A 181 -31.57 2.39 20.39
N GLY A 182 -30.93 1.61 21.26
CA GLY A 182 -29.46 1.52 21.30
C GLY A 182 -28.93 0.79 20.06
N GLY A 183 -28.74 1.51 18.95
CA GLY A 183 -27.88 1.10 17.85
C GLY A 183 -26.43 1.31 18.26
N ARG A 184 -25.85 0.33 18.96
CA ARG A 184 -24.41 0.27 19.22
C ARG A 184 -23.73 0.20 17.84
N LYS A 185 -23.08 1.27 17.38
CA LYS A 185 -22.07 1.16 16.33
C LYS A 185 -21.04 0.16 16.85
N LEU A 186 -21.01 -1.03 16.26
CA LEU A 186 -19.96 -2.01 16.47
C LEU A 186 -18.69 -1.40 15.89
N SER A 187 -17.94 -0.67 16.71
CA SER A 187 -16.54 -0.37 16.43
C SER A 187 -15.81 -1.71 16.44
N GLY A 188 -15.67 -2.32 15.26
CA GLY A 188 -14.86 -3.52 15.08
C GLY A 188 -13.40 -3.26 15.48
N PRO A 189 -12.64 -4.31 15.81
CA PRO A 189 -11.21 -4.16 16.10
C PRO A 189 -10.49 -3.50 14.90
N GLN A 190 -9.63 -2.52 15.17
CA GLN A 190 -8.67 -2.03 14.18
C GLN A 190 -7.81 -3.21 13.70
N LEU A 191 -7.69 -3.37 12.37
CA LEU A 191 -6.74 -4.31 11.77
C LEU A 191 -5.35 -4.06 12.39
N LYS A 192 -4.78 -5.08 13.02
CA LYS A 192 -3.37 -5.03 13.44
C LYS A 192 -2.41 -5.09 12.25
N HIS A 193 -2.85 -5.68 11.13
CA HIS A 193 -2.04 -5.94 9.93
C HIS A 193 -2.78 -5.51 8.67
N GLN A 194 -2.10 -4.79 7.77
CA GLN A 194 -2.63 -4.39 6.46
C GLN A 194 -2.31 -5.48 5.42
N PRO A 195 -3.30 -6.21 4.85
CA PRO A 195 -3.03 -7.34 3.95
C PRO A 195 -2.12 -6.97 2.76
N LEU A 196 -2.33 -5.80 2.15
CA LEU A 196 -1.53 -5.35 1.01
C LEU A 196 -0.08 -5.04 1.38
N ALA A 197 0.18 -4.59 2.63
CA ALA A 197 1.54 -4.38 3.10
C ALA A 197 2.28 -5.72 3.32
N LEU A 198 1.56 -6.79 3.67
CA LEU A 198 2.14 -8.12 3.84
C LEU A 198 2.51 -8.76 2.50
N TYR A 199 1.70 -8.57 1.46
CA TYR A 199 2.00 -9.02 0.09
C TYR A 199 3.42 -8.63 -0.36
N VAL A 200 3.77 -7.35 -0.26
CA VAL A 200 5.08 -6.84 -0.71
C VAL A 200 6.22 -7.49 0.08
N ARG A 201 6.03 -7.65 1.40
CA ARG A 201 7.02 -8.30 2.28
C ARG A 201 7.17 -9.78 1.98
N VAL A 202 6.07 -10.47 1.67
CA VAL A 202 6.08 -11.87 1.22
C VAL A 202 6.87 -11.99 -0.09
N MET A 203 6.54 -11.19 -1.11
CA MET A 203 7.27 -11.19 -2.38
C MET A 203 8.77 -11.01 -2.16
N SER A 204 9.16 -9.99 -1.39
CA SER A 204 10.58 -9.76 -1.12
C SER A 204 11.23 -10.92 -0.35
N LYS A 205 10.62 -11.42 0.73
CA LYS A 205 11.34 -12.37 1.60
C LYS A 205 11.26 -13.83 1.15
N VAL A 206 10.26 -14.19 0.36
CA VAL A 206 10.08 -15.54 -0.17
C VAL A 206 10.81 -15.70 -1.51
N ILE A 207 10.78 -14.66 -2.36
CA ILE A 207 11.24 -14.74 -3.76
C ILE A 207 12.58 -14.02 -3.96
N THR A 208 12.78 -12.81 -3.40
CA THR A 208 13.98 -11.99 -3.72
C THR A 208 15.27 -12.38 -3.01
N THR A 209 15.25 -13.46 -2.25
CA THR A 209 16.49 -14.09 -1.77
C THR A 209 16.89 -15.15 -2.79
N ALA A 210 17.66 -14.71 -3.79
CA ALA A 210 18.49 -15.48 -4.71
C ALA A 210 18.44 -17.01 -4.51
N ASP A 211 17.88 -17.75 -5.48
CA ASP A 211 18.25 -19.14 -5.84
C ASP A 211 17.13 -19.93 -6.57
N LEU A 212 15.93 -19.37 -6.79
CA LEU A 212 14.87 -20.12 -7.47
C LEU A 212 15.03 -20.23 -9.00
N GLY A 213 15.92 -19.43 -9.61
CA GLY A 213 16.25 -19.53 -11.04
C GLY A 213 15.06 -19.33 -11.99
N LEU A 214 14.06 -18.58 -11.55
CA LEU A 214 12.82 -18.34 -12.29
C LEU A 214 13.07 -17.42 -13.48
N ASP A 215 12.33 -17.63 -14.55
CA ASP A 215 12.28 -16.68 -15.65
C ASP A 215 11.28 -15.56 -15.35
N THR A 216 11.30 -14.51 -16.19
CA THR A 216 10.44 -13.34 -15.99
C THR A 216 8.95 -13.69 -16.05
N ALA A 217 8.55 -14.68 -16.85
CA ALA A 217 7.14 -15.06 -16.96
C ALA A 217 6.66 -15.77 -15.69
N ASP A 218 7.49 -16.65 -15.12
CA ASP A 218 7.22 -17.32 -13.86
C ASP A 218 7.17 -16.32 -12.69
N GLU A 219 8.08 -15.34 -12.67
CA GLU A 219 8.07 -14.26 -11.68
C GLU A 219 6.81 -13.38 -11.77
N ASP A 220 6.39 -13.02 -12.98
CA ASP A 220 5.17 -12.24 -13.22
C ASP A 220 3.92 -13.00 -12.80
N PHE A 221 3.85 -14.30 -13.11
CA PHE A 221 2.75 -15.17 -12.69
C PHE A 221 2.66 -15.28 -11.16
N LEU A 222 3.79 -15.55 -10.49
CA LEU A 222 3.90 -15.57 -9.03
C LEU A 222 3.40 -14.26 -8.40
N ASN A 223 3.83 -13.15 -8.98
CA ASN A 223 3.48 -11.82 -8.53
C ASN A 223 1.97 -11.55 -8.66
N ASP A 224 1.40 -11.89 -9.80
CA ASP A 224 0.00 -11.65 -10.10
C ASP A 224 -0.95 -12.47 -9.22
N GLU A 225 -0.67 -13.75 -8.99
CA GLU A 225 -1.52 -14.56 -8.13
C GLU A 225 -1.42 -14.14 -6.66
N LEU A 226 -0.21 -13.83 -6.15
CA LEU A 226 -0.05 -13.33 -4.78
C LEU A 226 -0.72 -11.97 -4.60
N ARG A 227 -0.58 -11.08 -5.58
CA ARG A 227 -1.29 -9.79 -5.59
C ARG A 227 -2.79 -10.00 -5.53
N TRP A 228 -3.33 -10.91 -6.34
CA TRP A 228 -4.76 -11.24 -6.32
C TRP A 228 -5.20 -11.81 -4.97
N LEU A 229 -4.44 -12.77 -4.42
CA LEU A 229 -4.71 -13.40 -3.13
C LEU A 229 -4.88 -12.36 -2.01
N PHE A 230 -3.90 -11.46 -1.87
CA PHE A 230 -3.94 -10.44 -0.80
C PHE A 230 -5.01 -9.37 -1.04
N ASN A 231 -5.35 -9.05 -2.30
CA ASN A 231 -6.47 -8.17 -2.61
C ASN A 231 -7.82 -8.82 -2.29
N ALA A 232 -7.99 -10.12 -2.54
CA ALA A 232 -9.18 -10.87 -2.18
C ALA A 232 -9.39 -10.91 -0.66
N VAL A 233 -8.31 -11.11 0.11
CA VAL A 233 -8.35 -11.00 1.57
C VAL A 233 -8.75 -9.59 1.99
N ASN A 234 -8.11 -8.54 1.43
CA ASN A 234 -8.43 -7.16 1.76
C ASN A 234 -9.90 -6.80 1.51
N LEU A 235 -10.48 -7.27 0.40
CA LEU A 235 -11.90 -7.08 0.08
C LEU A 235 -12.80 -7.71 1.16
N LEU A 236 -12.52 -8.93 1.61
CA LEU A 236 -13.32 -9.57 2.67
C LEU A 236 -13.31 -8.77 3.98
N TYR A 237 -12.17 -8.17 4.34
CA TYR A 237 -12.08 -7.27 5.50
C TYR A 237 -12.90 -5.98 5.30
N GLN A 238 -12.82 -5.36 4.13
CA GLN A 238 -13.62 -4.17 3.82
C GLN A 238 -15.11 -4.49 3.94
N ILE A 239 -15.55 -5.64 3.41
CA ILE A 239 -16.94 -6.10 3.52
C ILE A 239 -17.34 -6.31 4.99
N GLN A 240 -16.51 -7.02 5.76
CA GLN A 240 -16.78 -7.26 7.19
C GLN A 240 -16.92 -5.96 8.00
N ARG A 241 -16.16 -4.92 7.64
CA ARG A 241 -16.19 -3.59 8.28
C ARG A 241 -17.33 -2.70 7.76
N GLY A 242 -18.06 -3.13 6.74
CA GLY A 242 -19.09 -2.33 6.07
C GLY A 242 -18.53 -1.22 5.17
N GLU A 243 -17.28 -1.34 4.75
CA GLU A 243 -16.58 -0.41 3.84
C GLU A 243 -16.75 -0.80 2.37
N ALA A 244 -17.16 -2.04 2.09
CA ALA A 244 -17.48 -2.55 0.76
C ALA A 244 -18.75 -3.42 0.78
N GLU A 245 -19.42 -3.51 -0.36
CA GLU A 245 -20.60 -4.36 -0.53
C GLU A 245 -20.20 -5.77 -1.03
N LEU A 246 -21.01 -6.78 -0.71
CA LEU A 246 -20.77 -8.19 -1.10
C LEU A 246 -20.71 -8.45 -2.63
N GLY A 247 -21.18 -7.51 -3.44
CA GLY A 247 -21.15 -7.59 -4.91
C GLY A 247 -19.92 -6.95 -5.55
N VAL A 248 -19.04 -6.31 -4.77
CA VAL A 248 -17.85 -5.64 -5.28
C VAL A 248 -16.83 -6.70 -5.70
N PRO A 249 -16.25 -6.62 -6.92
CA PRO A 249 -15.18 -7.52 -7.34
C PRO A 249 -13.86 -7.20 -6.64
N VAL A 250 -12.94 -8.17 -6.62
CA VAL A 250 -11.55 -7.91 -6.23
C VAL A 250 -10.98 -6.82 -7.16
N ALA A 251 -10.28 -5.85 -6.58
CA ALA A 251 -9.83 -4.65 -7.29
C ALA A 251 -8.81 -4.92 -8.42
N VAL A 252 -8.19 -6.10 -8.43
CA VAL A 252 -7.29 -6.57 -9.47
C VAL A 252 -7.95 -7.69 -10.27
N PRO A 253 -7.71 -7.78 -11.59
CA PRO A 253 -8.27 -8.85 -12.41
C PRO A 253 -7.75 -10.22 -11.95
N ILE A 254 -8.55 -11.26 -12.18
CA ILE A 254 -8.07 -12.64 -12.04
C ILE A 254 -6.92 -12.83 -13.04
N PRO A 255 -5.75 -13.32 -12.62
CA PRO A 255 -4.64 -13.56 -13.54
C PRO A 255 -5.04 -14.52 -14.67
N ALA A 256 -4.45 -14.32 -15.85
CA ALA A 256 -4.87 -15.01 -17.08
C ALA A 256 -4.69 -16.54 -16.98
N ASP A 257 -3.59 -16.96 -16.36
CA ASP A 257 -3.18 -18.37 -16.27
C ASP A 257 -3.74 -19.06 -15.01
N THR A 258 -4.47 -18.33 -14.16
CA THR A 258 -5.09 -18.89 -12.96
C THR A 258 -6.25 -19.84 -13.32
N GLU A 259 -6.20 -21.06 -12.77
CA GLU A 259 -7.28 -22.03 -12.89
C GLU A 259 -8.56 -21.54 -12.19
N ARG A 260 -9.72 -21.63 -12.86
CA ARG A 260 -11.01 -21.19 -12.28
C ARG A 260 -12.20 -21.97 -12.78
N SER A 261 -13.26 -22.03 -11.98
CA SER A 261 -14.54 -22.62 -12.40
C SER A 261 -15.20 -21.79 -13.52
N ALA A 262 -16.01 -22.46 -14.34
CA ALA A 262 -16.81 -21.78 -15.37
C ALA A 262 -17.78 -20.78 -14.72
N GLY A 263 -17.65 -19.50 -15.07
CA GLY A 263 -18.47 -18.41 -14.55
C GLY A 263 -17.93 -17.72 -13.30
N ALA A 264 -16.73 -18.06 -12.81
CA ALA A 264 -16.06 -17.28 -11.77
C ALA A 264 -15.73 -15.87 -12.29
N ASP A 265 -16.26 -14.83 -11.63
CA ASP A 265 -16.30 -13.45 -12.15
C ASP A 265 -15.64 -12.41 -11.24
N ASN A 266 -14.64 -12.84 -10.47
CA ASN A 266 -13.85 -12.00 -9.55
C ASN A 266 -14.66 -11.40 -8.39
N THR A 267 -15.93 -11.79 -8.23
CA THR A 267 -16.79 -11.41 -7.10
C THR A 267 -17.00 -12.58 -6.15
N ILE A 268 -17.48 -12.30 -4.94
CA ILE A 268 -17.91 -13.36 -4.02
C ILE A 268 -19.12 -14.07 -4.63
N ARG A 269 -19.06 -15.40 -4.68
CA ARG A 269 -20.16 -16.21 -5.23
C ARG A 269 -21.46 -15.97 -4.47
N PRO A 270 -22.61 -15.99 -5.15
CA PRO A 270 -23.92 -15.76 -4.53
C PRO A 270 -24.19 -16.64 -3.31
N ALA A 271 -23.77 -17.90 -3.34
CA ALA A 271 -23.95 -18.86 -2.24
C ALA A 271 -23.23 -18.45 -0.93
N TYR A 272 -22.25 -17.55 -1.00
CA TYR A 272 -21.46 -17.08 0.14
C TYR A 272 -21.64 -15.58 0.42
N ARG A 273 -22.66 -14.95 -0.18
CA ARG A 273 -23.04 -13.55 0.12
C ARG A 273 -23.88 -13.45 1.40
N ASP A 274 -23.52 -14.21 2.42
CA ASP A 274 -24.05 -14.09 3.79
C ASP A 274 -23.02 -13.35 4.65
N PRO A 275 -23.37 -12.21 5.27
CA PRO A 275 -22.47 -11.48 6.15
C PRO A 275 -21.83 -12.32 7.27
N GLU A 276 -22.54 -13.31 7.84
CA GLU A 276 -21.95 -14.16 8.88
C GLU A 276 -20.91 -15.14 8.31
N LEU A 277 -21.11 -15.66 7.09
CA LEU A 277 -20.12 -16.49 6.41
C LEU A 277 -18.85 -15.72 6.05
N VAL A 278 -18.99 -14.44 5.65
CA VAL A 278 -17.83 -13.56 5.39
C VAL A 278 -17.08 -13.25 6.68
N LYS A 279 -17.80 -12.98 7.77
CA LYS A 279 -17.19 -12.73 9.08
C LYS A 279 -16.42 -13.94 9.61
N ASP A 280 -16.95 -15.14 9.44
CA ASP A 280 -16.24 -16.39 9.77
C ASP A 280 -15.01 -16.59 8.88
N ALA A 281 -15.11 -16.26 7.58
CA ALA A 281 -13.97 -16.25 6.66
C ALA A 281 -12.85 -15.36 7.17
N VAL A 282 -13.17 -14.11 7.48
CA VAL A 282 -12.18 -13.12 7.90
C VAL A 282 -11.52 -13.51 9.21
N LYS A 283 -12.27 -14.07 10.17
CA LYS A 283 -11.71 -14.57 11.43
C LYS A 283 -10.64 -15.65 11.21
N GLY A 284 -10.85 -16.55 10.25
CA GLY A 284 -9.84 -17.53 9.85
C GLY A 284 -8.61 -16.86 9.22
N LEU A 285 -8.83 -15.88 8.34
CA LEU A 285 -7.77 -15.15 7.66
C LEU A 285 -6.94 -14.25 8.60
N GLU A 286 -7.52 -13.69 9.66
CA GLU A 286 -6.80 -12.92 10.70
C GLU A 286 -5.65 -13.73 11.31
N SER A 287 -5.90 -15.00 11.61
CA SER A 287 -4.89 -15.89 12.19
C SER A 287 -3.76 -16.16 11.20
N ASN A 288 -4.10 -16.32 9.91
CA ASN A 288 -3.11 -16.53 8.85
C ASN A 288 -2.25 -15.28 8.61
N LEU A 289 -2.85 -14.09 8.59
CA LEU A 289 -2.08 -12.84 8.43
C LEU A 289 -1.15 -12.57 9.61
N GLN A 290 -1.59 -12.89 10.83
CA GLN A 290 -0.74 -12.82 12.02
C GLN A 290 0.44 -13.79 11.89
N ALA A 291 0.19 -15.04 11.51
CA ALA A 291 1.24 -16.04 11.30
C ALA A 291 2.24 -15.59 10.22
N ILE A 292 1.78 -15.08 9.07
CA ILE A 292 2.65 -14.51 8.03
C ILE A 292 3.52 -13.39 8.60
N THR A 293 2.94 -12.49 9.39
CA THR A 293 3.69 -11.38 10.02
C THR A 293 4.80 -11.90 10.93
N ASP A 294 4.51 -12.94 11.71
CA ASP A 294 5.47 -13.53 12.65
C ASP A 294 6.57 -14.29 11.91
N TYR A 295 6.23 -15.06 10.87
CA TYR A 295 7.21 -15.73 10.00
C TYR A 295 8.10 -14.73 9.26
N LEU A 296 7.54 -13.66 8.70
CA LEU A 296 8.31 -12.60 8.05
C LEU A 296 9.30 -11.94 9.03
N ARG A 297 8.89 -11.71 10.28
CA ARG A 297 9.78 -11.16 11.32
C ARG A 297 10.92 -12.12 11.64
N GLN A 298 10.64 -13.41 11.81
CA GLN A 298 11.67 -14.42 12.10
C GLN A 298 12.65 -14.58 10.93
N LEU A 299 12.11 -14.64 9.71
CA LEU A 299 12.90 -14.72 8.49
C LEU A 299 13.81 -13.51 8.31
N GLU A 300 13.32 -12.30 8.62
CA GLU A 300 14.11 -11.08 8.60
C GLU A 300 15.32 -11.15 9.55
N LEU A 301 15.14 -11.67 10.77
CA LEU A 301 16.25 -11.86 11.72
C LEU A 301 17.31 -12.84 11.18
N LEU A 302 16.88 -13.95 10.57
CA LEU A 302 17.78 -14.96 10.02
C LEU A 302 18.55 -14.43 8.80
N VAL A 303 17.88 -13.72 7.89
CA VAL A 303 18.50 -13.09 6.73
C VAL A 303 19.48 -11.98 7.15
N VAL A 304 19.17 -11.21 8.20
CA VAL A 304 20.11 -10.23 8.77
C VAL A 304 21.33 -10.93 9.39
N ALA A 305 21.12 -12.04 10.10
CA ALA A 305 22.23 -12.83 10.66
C ALA A 305 23.14 -13.38 9.56
N GLU A 306 22.57 -13.90 8.47
CA GLU A 306 23.31 -14.35 7.29
C GLU A 306 24.12 -13.19 6.68
N ARG A 307 23.46 -12.06 6.42
CA ARG A 307 24.11 -10.88 5.84
C ARG A 307 25.28 -10.37 6.69
N ASN A 308 25.09 -10.32 8.00
CA ASN A 308 26.11 -9.82 8.94
C ASN A 308 27.30 -10.80 9.07
N GLY A 309 27.06 -12.10 8.97
CA GLY A 309 28.10 -13.11 9.02
C GLY A 309 28.80 -13.38 7.68
N GLY A 310 28.35 -12.74 6.59
CA GLY A 310 28.99 -12.81 5.27
C GLY A 310 29.15 -14.25 4.75
N GLU A 311 30.31 -14.55 4.16
CA GLU A 311 30.57 -15.85 3.54
C GLU A 311 30.59 -17.03 4.54
N GLU A 312 30.92 -16.78 5.81
CA GLU A 312 30.88 -17.83 6.84
C GLU A 312 29.45 -18.22 7.18
N ALA A 313 28.55 -17.25 7.30
CA ALA A 313 27.14 -17.52 7.57
C ALA A 313 26.39 -18.11 6.36
N LYS A 314 26.77 -17.75 5.13
CA LYS A 314 26.26 -18.42 3.92
C LYS A 314 26.61 -19.91 3.87
N ARG A 315 27.81 -20.29 4.36
CA ARG A 315 28.25 -21.71 4.46
C ARG A 315 27.70 -22.43 5.69
N ASN A 316 27.00 -21.72 6.58
CA ASN A 316 26.41 -22.31 7.78
C ASN A 316 25.14 -23.08 7.42
N ILE A 317 25.27 -24.40 7.29
CA ILE A 317 24.18 -25.32 6.93
C ILE A 317 22.97 -25.17 7.85
N ALA A 318 23.18 -24.98 9.15
CA ALA A 318 22.08 -24.85 10.11
C ALA A 318 21.29 -23.55 9.89
N LEU A 319 21.98 -22.43 9.61
CA LEU A 319 21.33 -21.15 9.31
C LEU A 319 20.56 -21.21 7.99
N GLN A 320 21.15 -21.79 6.95
CA GLN A 320 20.49 -21.96 5.65
C GLN A 320 19.25 -22.83 5.76
N HIS A 321 19.35 -23.94 6.49
CA HIS A 321 18.21 -24.80 6.77
C HIS A 321 17.10 -24.07 7.54
N GLN A 322 17.44 -23.24 8.53
CA GLN A 322 16.46 -22.42 9.25
C GLN A 322 15.76 -21.41 8.34
N ILE A 323 16.51 -20.74 7.46
CA ILE A 323 15.94 -19.80 6.48
C ILE A 323 14.97 -20.53 5.53
N LYS A 324 15.38 -21.68 4.99
CA LYS A 324 14.55 -22.50 4.09
C LYS A 324 13.26 -22.97 4.78
N GLU A 325 13.35 -23.54 5.98
CA GLU A 325 12.18 -23.99 6.74
C GLU A 325 11.21 -22.82 7.04
N GLN A 326 11.74 -21.65 7.39
CA GLN A 326 10.93 -20.46 7.63
C GLN A 326 10.19 -19.97 6.38
N ARG A 327 10.83 -20.00 5.21
CA ARG A 327 10.16 -19.72 3.93
C ARG A 327 9.07 -20.76 3.66
N LEU A 328 9.36 -22.04 3.88
CA LEU A 328 8.42 -23.13 3.65
C LEU A 328 7.18 -23.01 4.55
N ASP A 329 7.36 -22.68 5.83
CA ASP A 329 6.26 -22.47 6.76
C ASP A 329 5.40 -21.26 6.40
N LEU A 330 6.03 -20.15 6.00
CA LEU A 330 5.32 -18.98 5.48
C LEU A 330 4.46 -19.36 4.26
N VAL A 331 5.03 -20.12 3.33
CA VAL A 331 4.32 -20.57 2.12
C VAL A 331 3.16 -21.53 2.44
N LYS A 332 3.29 -22.40 3.46
CA LYS A 332 2.15 -23.22 3.93
C LYS A 332 0.98 -22.36 4.40
N VAL A 333 1.24 -21.22 5.07
CA VAL A 333 0.17 -20.30 5.50
C VAL A 333 -0.48 -19.64 4.29
N LEU A 334 0.28 -19.25 3.27
CA LEU A 334 -0.27 -18.74 2.01
C LEU A 334 -1.16 -19.78 1.31
N GLU A 335 -0.76 -21.06 1.32
CA GLU A 335 -1.53 -22.17 0.77
C GLU A 335 -2.88 -22.35 1.52
N MET A 336 -2.88 -22.20 2.85
CA MET A 336 -4.10 -22.21 3.66
C MET A 336 -5.03 -21.02 3.33
N MET A 337 -4.46 -19.84 3.09
CA MET A 337 -5.23 -18.67 2.67
C MET A 337 -5.84 -18.85 1.27
N ALA A 338 -5.05 -19.32 0.31
CA ALA A 338 -5.50 -19.61 -1.05
C ALA A 338 -6.65 -20.62 -1.04
N THR A 339 -6.51 -21.70 -0.27
CA THR A 339 -7.55 -22.72 -0.10
C THR A 339 -8.83 -22.13 0.47
N SER A 340 -8.71 -21.24 1.46
CA SER A 340 -9.85 -20.57 2.07
C SER A 340 -10.57 -19.67 1.07
N LEU A 341 -9.83 -18.88 0.27
CA LEU A 341 -10.39 -17.96 -0.71
C LEU A 341 -11.03 -18.65 -1.92
N LYS A 342 -10.47 -19.79 -2.36
CA LYS A 342 -11.04 -20.60 -3.44
C LYS A 342 -12.52 -20.92 -3.21
N PHE A 343 -12.92 -21.15 -1.96
CA PHE A 343 -14.31 -21.42 -1.62
C PHE A 343 -15.23 -20.24 -1.97
N TYR A 344 -14.80 -19.00 -1.71
CA TYR A 344 -15.60 -17.79 -1.91
C TYR A 344 -15.63 -17.30 -3.36
N PHE A 345 -14.55 -17.50 -4.11
CA PHE A 345 -14.35 -16.91 -5.44
C PHE A 345 -14.31 -17.94 -6.58
N GLU A 346 -14.13 -19.24 -6.29
CA GLU A 346 -13.88 -20.29 -7.30
C GLU A 346 -12.67 -20.03 -8.22
N VAL A 347 -11.73 -19.23 -7.72
CA VAL A 347 -10.42 -18.95 -8.30
C VAL A 347 -9.39 -19.80 -7.56
N ASN A 348 -8.61 -20.59 -8.28
CA ASN A 348 -7.62 -21.51 -7.71
C ASN A 348 -6.22 -20.91 -7.80
N ILE A 349 -5.81 -20.23 -6.73
CA ILE A 349 -4.44 -19.68 -6.60
C ILE A 349 -3.46 -20.81 -6.30
N THR A 350 -2.64 -21.17 -7.28
CA THR A 350 -1.69 -22.30 -7.24
C THR A 350 -0.30 -21.89 -6.76
N VAL A 351 0.05 -20.62 -6.88
CA VAL A 351 1.39 -20.08 -6.57
C VAL A 351 1.95 -20.50 -5.21
N PRO A 352 1.20 -20.48 -4.09
CA PRO A 352 1.74 -21.00 -2.83
C PRO A 352 2.20 -22.46 -2.91
N ARG A 353 1.53 -23.29 -3.69
CA ARG A 353 1.92 -24.69 -3.88
C ARG A 353 3.18 -24.80 -4.75
N GLU A 354 3.29 -23.98 -5.78
CA GLU A 354 4.45 -23.94 -6.67
C GLU A 354 5.69 -23.45 -5.93
N LEU A 355 5.57 -22.35 -5.17
CA LEU A 355 6.64 -21.85 -4.30
C LEU A 355 7.11 -22.90 -3.30
N LYS A 356 6.18 -23.70 -2.76
CA LYS A 356 6.52 -24.78 -1.84
C LYS A 356 7.36 -25.85 -2.51
N ASN A 357 7.01 -26.25 -3.74
CA ASN A 357 7.76 -27.23 -4.51
C ASN A 357 9.15 -26.69 -4.86
N LEU A 358 9.23 -25.46 -5.38
CA LEU A 358 10.48 -24.78 -5.72
C LEU A 358 11.43 -24.67 -4.52
N LEU A 359 10.91 -24.25 -3.36
CA LEU A 359 11.70 -24.18 -2.12
C LEU A 359 12.12 -25.55 -1.58
N GLN A 360 11.40 -26.63 -1.91
CA GLN A 360 11.79 -27.98 -1.53
C GLN A 360 12.92 -28.51 -2.40
N GLU A 361 12.90 -28.18 -3.70
CA GLU A 361 13.87 -28.58 -4.71
C GLU A 361 15.20 -27.82 -4.63
N ALA A 362 15.15 -26.52 -4.31
CA ALA A 362 16.31 -25.67 -4.01
C ALA A 362 16.92 -26.01 -2.64
#